data_AF-A0AAN7G3I3-F1
#
_entry.id   AF-A0AAN7G3I3-F1
#
_cell.length_a   1.000
_cell.length_b   1.000
_cell.length_c   1.000
_cell.angle_alpha   90.00
_cell.angle_beta   90.00
_cell.angle_gamma   90.00
#
_symmetry.space_group_name_H-M   'P 1'
#
loop_
_entity.id
_entity.type
_entity.pdbx_description
1 polymer ?
#
loop_
_entity_poly.entity_id
_entity_poly.type
_entity_poly.pdbx_seq_one_letter_code
_entity_poly.pdbx_strand_id
1 'polypeptide(L)'
;MAKLNSFSVVVVAAMLLAFVVAAKQDFNSLMLCSNKLSPDCGQEIFLDIFWKNSKPVSDYCCHSLARLGLTCHNRLFDNIVNTQHGYKSNETITRPRSVQIWNKCALVAGVVAPALK
;
A
#
# COMPACT_ATOMS: atom_id res chain seq x y z
N MET A 1 5.10 -45.49 5.72
CA MET A 1 4.10 -44.85 4.85
C MET A 1 3.00 -44.27 5.72
N ALA A 2 2.90 -42.95 5.85
CA ALA A 2 1.82 -42.33 6.62
C ALA A 2 0.51 -42.48 5.85
N LYS A 3 -0.51 -43.15 6.43
CA LYS A 3 -1.86 -43.15 5.87
C LYS A 3 -2.47 -41.78 6.14
N LEU A 4 -2.55 -40.92 5.12
CA LEU A 4 -3.33 -39.70 5.23
C LEU A 4 -4.80 -40.09 5.43
N ASN A 5 -5.39 -39.66 6.54
CA ASN A 5 -6.81 -39.83 6.78
C ASN A 5 -7.59 -38.96 5.76
N SER A 6 -8.70 -39.47 5.23
CA SER A 6 -9.55 -38.75 4.29
C SER A 6 -9.97 -37.38 4.87
N PHE A 7 -10.30 -37.32 6.16
CA PHE A 7 -10.58 -36.07 6.87
C PHE A 7 -9.40 -35.09 6.82
N SER A 8 -8.18 -35.58 7.03
CA SER A 8 -6.96 -34.75 6.98
C SER A 8 -6.74 -34.15 5.59
N VAL A 9 -7.04 -34.90 4.52
CA VAL A 9 -6.92 -34.39 3.14
C VAL A 9 -7.93 -33.27 2.87
N VAL A 10 -9.19 -33.45 3.29
CA VAL A 10 -10.26 -32.46 3.09
C VAL A 10 -9.95 -31.16 3.83
N VAL A 11 -9.47 -31.25 5.07
CA VAL A 11 -9.11 -30.07 5.88
C VAL A 11 -7.97 -29.29 5.22
N VAL A 12 -6.92 -29.98 4.78
CA VAL A 12 -5.79 -29.33 4.08
C VAL A 12 -6.26 -28.66 2.79
N ALA A 13 -7.09 -29.33 1.99
CA ALA A 13 -7.64 -28.75 0.76
C ALA A 13 -8.46 -27.48 1.05
N ALA A 14 -9.32 -27.51 2.08
CA ALA A 14 -10.13 -26.35 2.47
C ALA A 14 -9.26 -25.17 2.94
N MET A 15 -8.20 -25.43 3.72
CA MET A 15 -7.26 -24.39 4.16
C MET A 15 -6.51 -23.76 2.98
N LEU A 16 -6.03 -24.58 2.05
CA LEU A 16 -5.35 -24.11 0.84
C LEU A 16 -6.28 -23.23 -0.01
N LEU A 17 -7.54 -23.64 -0.20
CA LEU A 17 -8.54 -22.84 -0.91
C LEU A 17 -8.81 -21.50 -0.21
N ALA A 18 -8.99 -21.51 1.11
CA ALA A 18 -9.21 -20.28 1.88
C ALA A 18 -8.02 -19.31 1.75
N PHE A 19 -6.79 -19.81 1.81
CA PHE A 19 -5.59 -19.02 1.59
C PHE A 19 -5.55 -18.39 0.19
N VAL A 20 -5.81 -19.17 -0.86
CA VAL A 20 -5.85 -18.66 -2.25
C VAL A 20 -6.93 -17.57 -2.40
N VAL A 21 -8.10 -17.78 -1.79
CA VAL A 21 -9.20 -16.79 -1.80
C VAL A 21 -8.81 -15.49 -1.10
N ALA A 22 -8.11 -15.57 0.04
CA ALA A 22 -7.62 -14.40 0.76
C ALA A 22 -6.57 -13.64 -0.06
N ALA A 23 -5.58 -14.34 -0.61
CA ALA A 23 -4.52 -13.75 -1.42
C ALA A 23 -5.06 -13.02 -2.66
N LYS A 24 -6.06 -13.58 -3.37
CA LYS A 24 -6.68 -12.88 -4.52
C LYS A 24 -7.40 -11.60 -4.09
N GLN A 25 -7.96 -11.57 -2.89
CA GLN A 25 -8.76 -10.45 -2.41
C GLN A 25 -7.85 -9.28 -2.05
N ASP A 26 -6.71 -9.56 -1.42
CA ASP A 26 -5.70 -8.55 -1.12
C ASP A 26 -5.08 -7.96 -2.40
N PHE A 27 -4.76 -8.80 -3.40
CA PHE A 27 -4.28 -8.32 -4.69
C PHE A 27 -5.31 -7.42 -5.40
N ASN A 28 -6.58 -7.83 -5.44
CA ASN A 28 -7.64 -7.02 -6.03
C ASN A 28 -7.80 -5.69 -5.27
N SER A 29 -7.72 -5.70 -3.94
CA SER A 29 -7.75 -4.48 -3.13
C SER A 29 -6.59 -3.54 -3.45
N LEU A 30 -5.39 -4.07 -3.65
CA LEU A 30 -4.20 -3.27 -3.97
C LEU A 30 -4.33 -2.66 -5.38
N MET A 31 -4.80 -3.44 -6.35
CA MET A 31 -5.08 -2.98 -7.71
C MET A 31 -6.16 -1.89 -7.74
N LEU A 32 -7.22 -2.02 -6.93
CA LEU A 32 -8.25 -1.00 -6.80
C LEU A 32 -7.70 0.31 -6.20
N CYS A 33 -6.68 0.22 -5.35
CA CYS A 33 -5.97 1.40 -4.88
C CYS A 33 -5.10 1.98 -6.00
N SER A 34 -4.20 1.21 -6.60
CA SER A 34 -3.24 1.74 -7.59
C SER A 34 -3.91 2.33 -8.83
N ASN A 35 -5.01 1.75 -9.31
CA ASN A 35 -5.72 2.21 -10.52
C ASN A 35 -6.32 3.62 -10.40
N LYS A 36 -6.41 4.20 -9.19
CA LYS A 36 -6.89 5.57 -8.99
C LYS A 36 -5.81 6.63 -9.21
N LEU A 37 -4.55 6.24 -9.25
CA LEU A 37 -3.41 7.12 -9.53
C LEU A 37 -3.04 7.01 -11.00
N SER A 38 -2.79 8.16 -11.66
CA SER A 38 -2.10 8.14 -12.95
C SER A 38 -0.66 7.66 -12.74
N PRO A 39 -0.02 7.08 -13.78
CA PRO A 39 1.39 6.68 -13.71
C PRO A 39 2.31 7.80 -13.21
N ASP A 40 2.11 9.02 -13.72
CA ASP A 40 2.91 10.19 -13.34
C ASP A 40 2.78 10.53 -11.84
N CYS A 41 1.55 10.54 -11.32
CA CYS A 41 1.35 10.81 -9.90
C CYS A 41 1.85 9.68 -9.00
N GLY A 42 1.67 8.43 -9.42
CA GLY A 42 2.27 7.28 -8.73
C GLY A 42 3.78 7.41 -8.62
N GLN A 43 4.44 7.82 -9.71
CA GLN A 43 5.89 8.04 -9.75
C GLN A 43 6.33 9.22 -8.87
N GLU A 44 5.66 10.37 -8.94
CA GLU A 44 5.99 11.54 -8.10
C GLU A 44 5.94 11.17 -6.60
N ILE A 45 4.85 10.55 -6.17
CA ILE A 45 4.64 10.16 -4.77
C ILE A 45 5.66 9.11 -4.34
N PHE A 46 5.92 8.11 -5.19
CA PHE A 46 6.91 7.08 -4.92
C PHE A 46 8.32 7.67 -4.72
N LEU A 47 8.75 8.55 -5.62
CA LEU A 47 10.06 9.20 -5.53
C LEU A 47 10.16 10.08 -4.28
N ASP A 48 9.09 10.80 -3.93
CA ASP A 48 9.05 11.63 -2.72
C ASP A 48 9.26 10.83 -1.42
N ILE A 49 8.66 9.64 -1.36
CA ILE A 49 8.77 8.78 -0.18
C ILE A 49 10.11 8.05 -0.13
N PHE A 50 10.51 7.40 -1.24
CA PHE A 50 11.59 6.42 -1.23
C PHE A 50 12.93 6.94 -1.73
N TRP A 51 12.99 8.11 -2.39
CA TRP A 51 14.22 8.70 -2.88
C TRP A 51 14.65 9.91 -2.02
N LYS A 52 15.95 10.22 -1.97
CA LYS A 52 16.43 11.46 -1.33
C LYS A 52 16.48 12.57 -2.37
N ASN A 53 16.11 13.79 -2.00
CA ASN A 53 16.13 14.97 -2.88
C ASN A 53 15.24 14.83 -4.13
N SER A 54 14.07 14.22 -3.98
CA SER A 54 13.01 14.22 -4.99
C SER A 54 12.48 15.63 -5.26
N LYS A 55 11.83 15.80 -6.43
CA LYS A 55 10.99 16.97 -6.63
C LYS A 55 9.76 16.88 -5.73
N PRO A 56 9.24 18.02 -5.22
CA PRO A 56 7.98 18.01 -4.48
C PRO A 56 6.85 17.48 -5.35
N VAL A 57 5.97 16.66 -4.76
CA VAL A 57 4.72 16.24 -5.41
C VAL A 57 3.88 17.47 -5.75
N SER A 58 3.36 17.48 -6.98
CA SER A 58 2.50 18.54 -7.51
C SER A 58 1.13 18.60 -6.83
N ASP A 59 0.48 19.76 -6.87
CA ASP A 59 -0.87 19.92 -6.31
C ASP A 59 -1.90 19.01 -7.00
N TYR A 60 -1.76 18.84 -8.32
CA TYR A 60 -2.55 17.88 -9.10
C TYR A 60 -2.43 16.46 -8.54
N CYS A 61 -1.19 16.00 -8.30
CA CYS A 61 -0.95 14.68 -7.73
C CYS A 61 -1.34 14.58 -6.26
N CYS A 62 -1.30 15.69 -5.50
CA CYS A 62 -1.87 15.76 -4.17
C CYS A 62 -3.39 15.57 -4.15
N HIS A 63 -4.13 16.20 -5.07
CA HIS A 63 -5.57 15.95 -5.19
C HIS A 63 -5.86 14.50 -5.59
N SER A 64 -5.04 13.91 -6.45
CA SER A 64 -5.15 12.48 -6.81
C SER A 64 -4.91 11.56 -5.61
N LEU A 65 -3.86 11.82 -4.83
CA LEU A 65 -3.56 11.09 -3.59
C LEU A 65 -4.68 11.25 -2.55
N ALA A 66 -5.25 12.45 -2.40
CA ALA A 66 -6.37 12.66 -1.49
C ALA A 66 -7.62 11.87 -1.92
N ARG A 67 -7.95 11.82 -3.22
CA ARG A 67 -9.05 11.01 -3.78
C ARG A 67 -8.83 9.51 -3.64
N LEU A 68 -7.58 9.07 -3.69
CA LEU A 68 -7.20 7.68 -3.41
C LEU A 68 -7.61 7.30 -1.96
N GLY A 69 -7.33 8.18 -1.00
CA GLY A 69 -7.66 8.00 0.41
C GLY A 69 -6.55 7.36 1.25
N LEU A 70 -6.51 7.69 2.55
CA LEU A 70 -5.43 7.30 3.47
C LEU A 70 -5.25 5.78 3.56
N THR A 71 -6.36 5.04 3.57
CA THR A 71 -6.31 3.58 3.66
C THR A 71 -5.58 2.98 2.46
N CYS A 72 -5.84 3.49 1.26
CA CYS A 72 -5.16 3.02 0.05
C CYS A 72 -3.71 3.48 0.01
N HIS A 73 -3.41 4.72 0.41
CA HIS A 73 -2.05 5.22 0.55
C HIS A 73 -1.19 4.33 1.45
N ASN A 74 -1.69 4.00 2.65
CA ASN A 74 -1.00 3.14 3.60
C ASN A 74 -0.81 1.72 3.05
N ARG A 75 -1.85 1.12 2.43
CA ARG A 75 -1.75 -0.21 1.83
C ARG A 75 -0.71 -0.27 0.71
N LEU A 76 -0.66 0.73 -0.16
CA LEU A 76 0.34 0.80 -1.22
C LEU A 76 1.77 0.91 -0.64
N PHE A 77 1.96 1.76 0.36
CA PHE A 77 3.24 1.88 1.08
C PHE A 77 3.64 0.55 1.72
N ASP A 78 2.76 -0.06 2.52
CA ASP A 78 3.03 -1.30 3.24
C ASP A 78 3.32 -2.44 2.27
N ASN A 79 2.64 -2.51 1.12
CA ASN A 79 2.94 -3.49 0.08
C ASN A 79 4.37 -3.34 -0.45
N ILE A 80 4.80 -2.12 -0.79
CA ILE A 80 6.16 -1.86 -1.28
C ILE A 80 7.21 -2.30 -0.27
N VAL A 81 7.03 -1.91 1.00
CA VAL A 81 7.97 -2.22 2.09
C VAL A 81 8.00 -3.71 2.41
N ASN A 82 6.85 -4.39 2.41
CA ASN A 82 6.77 -5.81 2.78
C ASN A 82 7.23 -6.75 1.65
N THR A 83 7.07 -6.37 0.38
CA THR A 83 7.46 -7.20 -0.76
C THR A 83 8.92 -7.02 -1.17
N GLN A 84 9.54 -5.87 -0.91
CA GLN A 84 10.90 -5.57 -1.36
C GLN A 84 11.84 -5.30 -0.18
N HIS A 85 12.82 -6.20 0.01
CA HIS A 85 13.74 -6.16 1.16
C HIS A 85 14.51 -4.83 1.27
N GLY A 86 14.88 -4.21 0.15
CA GLY A 86 15.59 -2.92 0.12
C GLY A 86 14.78 -1.72 0.63
N TYR A 87 13.45 -1.78 0.54
CA TYR A 87 12.57 -0.75 1.13
C TYR A 87 12.26 -1.05 2.59
N LYS A 88 12.16 -2.33 2.97
CA LYS A 88 11.99 -2.76 4.36
C LYS A 88 13.09 -2.27 5.28
N SER A 89 14.35 -2.40 4.87
CA SER A 89 15.50 -1.95 5.66
C SER A 89 15.51 -0.44 5.91
N ASN A 90 14.82 0.34 5.07
CA ASN A 90 14.76 1.81 5.13
C ASN A 90 13.41 2.32 5.68
N GLU A 91 12.53 1.45 6.18
CA GLU A 91 11.18 1.81 6.61
C GLU A 91 11.18 2.90 7.70
N THR A 92 12.15 2.87 8.62
CA THR A 92 12.31 3.88 9.67
C THR A 92 12.52 5.29 9.12
N ILE A 93 13.00 5.42 7.89
CA ILE A 93 13.20 6.69 7.17
C ILE A 93 12.01 7.00 6.27
N THR A 94 11.48 6.01 5.55
CA THR A 94 10.46 6.22 4.50
C THR A 94 9.04 6.29 5.05
N ARG A 95 8.73 5.62 6.18
CA ARG A 95 7.41 5.70 6.82
C ARG A 95 7.08 7.13 7.29
N PRO A 96 7.97 7.86 7.99
CA PRO A 96 7.74 9.26 8.31
C PRO A 96 7.48 10.14 7.07
N ARG A 97 8.20 9.90 5.96
CA ARG A 97 7.98 10.63 4.70
C ARG A 97 6.62 10.33 4.08
N SER A 98 6.20 9.07 4.10
CA SER A 98 4.86 8.64 3.67
C SER A 98 3.74 9.36 4.44
N VAL A 99 3.91 9.56 5.75
CA VAL A 99 2.98 10.34 6.58
C VAL A 99 3.03 11.83 6.23
N GLN A 100 4.22 12.39 6.04
CA GLN A 100 4.41 13.79 5.69
C GLN A 100 3.73 14.14 4.36
N ILE A 101 3.93 13.32 3.31
CA ILE A 101 3.33 13.59 2.00
C ILE A 101 1.80 13.47 2.05
N TRP A 102 1.27 12.49 2.80
CA TRP A 102 -0.18 12.39 3.03
C TRP A 102 -0.73 13.66 3.66
N ASN A 103 -0.13 14.12 4.77
CA ASN A 103 -0.61 15.31 5.48
C ASN A 103 -0.53 16.57 4.60
N LYS A 104 0.56 16.75 3.86
CA LYS A 104 0.69 17.85 2.89
C LYS A 104 -0.44 17.79 1.86
N CYS A 105 -0.66 16.64 1.23
CA CYS A 105 -1.65 16.52 0.17
C CYS A 105 -3.09 16.59 0.68
N ALA A 106 -3.37 16.12 1.90
CA ALA A 106 -4.67 16.27 2.55
C ALA A 106 -5.01 17.76 2.75
N LEU A 107 -4.04 18.57 3.20
CA LEU A 107 -4.20 20.02 3.34
C LEU A 107 -4.48 20.70 1.99
N VAL A 108 -3.71 20.38 0.95
CA VAL A 108 -3.92 20.91 -0.42
C VAL A 108 -5.33 20.57 -0.92
N ALA A 109 -5.80 19.35 -0.64
CA ALA A 109 -7.12 18.90 -1.06
C ALA A 109 -8.28 19.38 -0.17
N GLY A 110 -8.01 20.10 0.93
CA GLY A 110 -9.03 20.47 1.91
C GLY A 110 -9.66 19.29 2.64
N VAL A 111 -9.00 18.12 2.61
CA VAL A 111 -9.40 16.95 3.41
C VAL A 111 -8.85 17.15 4.81
N VAL A 112 -9.70 17.10 5.83
CA VAL A 112 -9.25 17.19 7.23
C VAL A 112 -8.27 16.05 7.48
N ALA A 113 -6.97 16.37 7.57
CA ALA A 113 -5.95 15.40 7.89
C ALA A 113 -6.28 14.80 9.26
N PRO A 114 -6.30 13.46 9.43
CA PRO A 114 -6.51 12.88 10.74
C PRO A 114 -5.41 13.34 11.68
N ALA A 115 -5.79 13.95 12.80
CA ALA A 115 -4.85 14.38 13.82
C ALA A 115 -4.03 13.17 14.28
N LEU A 116 -2.70 13.33 14.26
CA LEU A 116 -1.77 12.40 14.92
C LEU A 116 -2.18 12.33 16.39
N LYS A 117 -2.64 11.16 16.83
CA LYS A 117 -2.83 10.83 18.24
C LYS A 117 -1.67 9.99 18.71
#